data_AF-A0A4W5PZH8-F1
#
_entry.id   AF-A0A4W5PZH8-F1
#
_cell.length_a   1.000
_cell.length_b   1.000
_cell.length_c   1.000
_cell.angle_alpha   90.00
_cell.angle_beta   90.00
_cell.angle_gamma   90.00
#
_symmetry.space_group_name_H-M   'P 1'
#
loop_
_entity.id
_entity.type
_entity.pdbx_description
1 polymer ?
#
loop_
_entity_poly.entity_id
_entity_poly.type
_entity_poly.pdbx_seq_one_letter_code
_entity_poly.pdbx_strand_id
1 'polypeptide(L)'
;MTAETFRKEKTIDLRKKHIGPSCKVFFSHDPIKIVRAKGQYMYDENGERYLDCINNVAHVGHSHPMVVKAGAEQMELLNTNSRFLHDNLVQYAQRLQATLPEKLSVCYFVNSGSEANDLALRLAWEYTGHEDVITLDNAYHGHVSSLINISPYKFHQLANAEQSKSVHVAQSPDLYRGSYRQDHPDPATAYADDVNNLIQKAHEKGHKVQNIFFFNILAEKLQQCVCVRVLPYHCTVPLPHRHVHQAGGLFIADEVQVGFGRVGTHFWAFQLQGEDFVPDIVTMGKPIGNGHPMSCVVTTREVAEAFKNSGMEYFNTFGGNPVSCAIGLAVLDVIEKEDLQGNALRVGGYLTRLLEQQKEKHPLVGDIRGRGLFVGAELVRDRVKLTPATAEAQDIIYKLKEQHILLSADGPHRNVLKFKPPMCFSEEDADMVVEKIDLILTDIEKALGLQMPSTVHTENGSRKRNVSLAQFIQALQWGKKVFSQPPIVQVLSLKKMREACNFHHRYTSTMTDEMRKRNPENHIVGFFIYLFANYGGK
;
A
#
# COMPACT_ATOMS: atom_id res chain seq x y z
N MET A 1 10.65 -39.65 -8.89
CA MET A 1 11.23 -39.78 -7.53
C MET A 1 10.54 -38.77 -6.63
N THR A 2 9.70 -39.20 -5.69
CA THR A 2 9.17 -38.30 -4.65
C THR A 2 10.26 -38.05 -3.62
N ALA A 3 10.59 -36.80 -3.32
CA ALA A 3 11.54 -36.47 -2.27
C ALA A 3 11.12 -37.16 -0.95
N GLU A 4 12.10 -37.69 -0.20
CA GLU A 4 11.83 -38.27 1.12
C GLU A 4 11.21 -37.19 2.03
N THR A 5 10.11 -37.53 2.69
CA THR A 5 9.44 -36.60 3.63
C THR A 5 9.96 -36.85 5.04
N PHE A 6 10.73 -35.90 5.59
CA PHE A 6 11.24 -35.95 6.97
C PHE A 6 10.17 -35.49 7.98
N ARG A 7 10.32 -35.76 9.29
CA ARG A 7 9.54 -35.07 10.35
C ARG A 7 10.13 -33.67 10.64
N LYS A 8 9.36 -32.75 11.24
CA LYS A 8 9.81 -31.39 11.61
C LYS A 8 11.16 -31.38 12.35
N GLU A 9 11.38 -32.26 13.32
CA GLU A 9 12.63 -32.27 14.10
C GLU A 9 13.84 -32.56 13.20
N LYS A 10 13.74 -33.60 12.36
CA LYS A 10 14.78 -33.95 11.39
C LYS A 10 14.99 -32.83 10.37
N THR A 11 13.93 -32.15 9.92
CA THR A 11 14.03 -30.97 9.04
C THR A 11 14.79 -29.82 9.72
N ILE A 12 14.54 -29.54 10.99
CA ILE A 12 15.22 -28.49 11.74
C ILE A 12 16.71 -28.81 11.88
N ASP A 13 17.06 -30.05 12.22
CA ASP A 13 18.46 -30.47 12.39
C ASP A 13 19.24 -30.42 11.07
N LEU A 14 18.63 -30.91 9.99
CA LEU A 14 19.23 -30.80 8.65
C LEU A 14 19.36 -29.34 8.21
N ARG A 15 18.40 -28.46 8.56
CA ARG A 15 18.53 -27.02 8.27
C ARG A 15 19.71 -26.41 9.01
N LYS A 16 19.91 -26.73 10.29
CA LYS A 16 21.07 -26.24 11.07
C LYS A 16 22.40 -26.72 10.47
N LYS A 17 22.42 -27.91 9.88
CA LYS A 17 23.62 -28.50 9.25
C LYS A 17 23.91 -27.95 7.85
N HIS A 18 22.86 -27.71 7.05
CA HIS A 18 23.01 -27.51 5.60
C HIS A 18 22.59 -26.13 5.09
N ILE A 19 21.90 -25.31 5.88
CA ILE A 19 21.42 -23.98 5.45
C ILE A 19 22.09 -22.89 6.28
N GLY A 20 22.48 -21.80 5.60
CA GLY A 20 23.13 -20.66 6.24
C GLY A 20 22.34 -20.11 7.44
N PRO A 21 23.00 -19.80 8.58
CA PRO A 21 22.33 -19.40 9.82
C PRO A 21 21.67 -18.00 9.76
N SER A 22 21.98 -17.22 8.73
CA SER A 22 21.33 -15.95 8.40
C SER A 22 19.93 -16.14 7.80
N CYS A 23 19.63 -17.30 7.21
CA CYS A 23 18.30 -17.66 6.71
C CYS A 23 17.39 -17.99 7.90
N LYS A 24 16.74 -16.97 8.47
CA LYS A 24 15.80 -17.16 9.58
C LYS A 24 14.48 -17.79 9.13
N VAL A 25 13.79 -18.45 10.06
CA VAL A 25 12.45 -19.00 9.89
C VAL A 25 11.47 -18.17 10.71
N PHE A 26 10.20 -18.14 10.29
CA PHE A 26 9.12 -17.64 11.13
C PHE A 26 8.99 -18.52 12.37
N PHE A 27 8.60 -17.89 13.49
CA PHE A 27 8.40 -18.56 14.78
C PHE A 27 9.64 -19.35 15.22
N SER A 28 10.81 -18.69 15.32
CA SER A 28 12.11 -19.35 15.53
C SER A 28 12.19 -20.33 16.70
N HIS A 29 11.40 -20.11 17.77
CA HIS A 29 11.31 -21.00 18.93
C HIS A 29 10.51 -22.28 18.65
N ASP A 30 9.48 -22.17 17.81
CA ASP A 30 8.62 -23.28 17.43
C ASP A 30 8.17 -23.14 15.96
N PRO A 31 9.06 -23.46 14.99
CA PRO A 31 8.77 -23.28 13.58
C PRO A 31 7.67 -24.22 13.10
N ILE A 32 6.85 -23.79 12.14
CA ILE A 32 5.81 -24.64 11.55
C ILE A 32 6.37 -25.29 10.28
N LYS A 33 6.18 -26.60 10.15
CA LYS A 33 6.52 -27.32 8.92
C LYS A 33 5.28 -27.45 8.04
N ILE A 34 5.18 -26.57 7.04
CA ILE A 34 4.11 -26.58 6.05
C ILE A 34 4.41 -27.62 4.96
N VAL A 35 3.42 -28.45 4.62
CA VAL A 35 3.54 -29.52 3.61
C VAL A 35 2.52 -29.42 2.47
N ARG A 36 1.45 -28.66 2.67
CA ARG A 36 0.39 -28.44 1.66
C ARG A 36 -0.24 -27.06 1.86
N ALA A 37 -0.80 -26.49 0.80
CA ALA A 37 -1.56 -25.25 0.88
C ALA A 37 -2.66 -25.21 -0.21
N LYS A 38 -3.71 -24.42 0.01
CA LYS A 38 -4.79 -24.19 -0.96
C LYS A 38 -5.52 -22.88 -0.63
N GLY A 39 -5.68 -22.00 -1.61
CA GLY A 39 -6.34 -20.70 -1.39
C GLY A 39 -5.60 -19.88 -0.35
N GLN A 40 -6.29 -19.42 0.68
CA GLN A 40 -5.73 -18.67 1.81
C GLN A 40 -5.21 -19.55 2.96
N TYR A 41 -5.23 -20.89 2.82
CA TYR A 41 -4.86 -21.80 3.89
C TYR A 41 -3.57 -22.57 3.61
N MET A 42 -2.79 -22.80 4.65
CA MET A 42 -1.62 -23.68 4.68
C MET A 42 -1.86 -24.83 5.67
N TYR A 43 -1.19 -25.97 5.47
CA TYR A 43 -1.37 -27.16 6.29
C TYR A 43 -0.03 -27.71 6.74
N ASP A 44 0.09 -28.01 8.03
CA ASP A 44 1.29 -28.63 8.57
C ASP A 44 1.34 -30.15 8.33
N GLU A 45 2.42 -30.79 8.78
CA GLU A 45 2.64 -32.22 8.60
C GLU A 45 1.65 -33.12 9.38
N ASN A 46 0.90 -32.57 10.34
CA ASN A 46 -0.15 -33.27 11.08
C ASN A 46 -1.53 -33.05 10.45
N GLY A 47 -1.63 -32.20 9.44
CA GLY A 47 -2.89 -31.86 8.76
C GLY A 47 -3.62 -30.65 9.34
N GLU A 48 -3.03 -29.97 10.34
CA GLU A 48 -3.64 -28.78 10.93
C GLU A 48 -3.68 -27.63 9.92
N ARG A 49 -4.83 -26.95 9.87
CA ARG A 49 -5.10 -25.88 8.90
C ARG A 49 -4.81 -24.52 9.50
N TYR A 50 -3.91 -23.77 8.88
CA TYR A 50 -3.55 -22.41 9.26
C TYR A 50 -4.07 -21.39 8.25
N LEU A 51 -4.72 -20.32 8.72
CA LEU A 51 -5.06 -19.17 7.89
C LEU A 51 -3.83 -18.30 7.64
N ASP A 52 -3.54 -18.03 6.37
CA ASP A 52 -2.41 -17.22 5.94
C ASP A 52 -2.77 -15.74 5.86
N CYS A 53 -2.42 -14.96 6.90
CA CYS A 53 -2.54 -13.50 6.89
C CYS A 53 -1.21 -12.81 6.58
N ILE A 54 -0.13 -13.58 6.34
CA ILE A 54 1.24 -13.08 6.23
C ILE A 54 1.74 -13.06 4.80
N ASN A 55 1.14 -13.76 3.84
CA ASN A 55 1.80 -14.01 2.55
C ASN A 55 1.25 -13.18 1.38
N ASN A 56 2.06 -12.24 0.88
CA ASN A 56 1.80 -11.50 -0.35
C ASN A 56 2.45 -12.12 -1.60
N VAL A 57 3.08 -13.29 -1.47
CA VAL A 57 3.70 -14.03 -2.58
C VAL A 57 2.68 -14.94 -3.26
N ALA A 58 1.90 -15.69 -2.48
CA ALA A 58 0.76 -16.47 -2.97
C ALA A 58 -0.46 -15.55 -3.23
N HIS A 59 -0.27 -14.55 -4.09
CA HIS A 59 -1.20 -13.48 -4.34
C HIS A 59 -2.60 -13.93 -4.78
N VAL A 60 -2.72 -14.86 -5.73
CA VAL A 60 -4.03 -15.40 -6.18
C VAL A 60 -4.45 -16.66 -5.40
N GLY A 61 -3.85 -16.88 -4.23
CA GLY A 61 -4.06 -18.08 -3.43
C GLY A 61 -3.02 -19.17 -3.72
N HIS A 62 -2.76 -19.96 -2.68
CA HIS A 62 -1.87 -21.10 -2.73
C HIS A 62 -2.37 -22.18 -3.70
N SER A 63 -1.45 -22.70 -4.50
CA SER A 63 -1.70 -23.83 -5.42
C SER A 63 -2.92 -23.62 -6.33
N HIS A 64 -3.10 -22.40 -6.84
CA HIS A 64 -4.22 -22.05 -7.71
C HIS A 64 -4.26 -22.96 -8.97
N PRO A 65 -5.35 -23.71 -9.24
CA PRO A 65 -5.37 -24.73 -10.29
C PRO A 65 -5.02 -24.20 -11.68
N MET A 66 -5.51 -23.01 -12.05
CA MET A 66 -5.19 -22.41 -13.35
C MET A 66 -3.69 -22.08 -13.51
N VAL A 67 -3.06 -21.60 -12.44
CA VAL A 67 -1.64 -21.22 -12.46
C VAL A 67 -0.75 -22.46 -12.52
N VAL A 68 -1.08 -23.48 -11.70
CA VAL A 68 -0.37 -24.76 -11.69
C VAL A 68 -0.47 -25.44 -13.06
N LYS A 69 -1.67 -25.48 -13.64
CA LYS A 69 -1.91 -26.07 -14.95
C LYS A 69 -1.11 -25.35 -16.04
N ALA A 70 -1.18 -24.03 -16.12
CA ALA A 70 -0.45 -23.25 -17.13
C ALA A 70 1.07 -23.44 -17.05
N GLY A 71 1.62 -23.45 -15.83
CA GLY A 71 3.04 -23.73 -15.62
C GLY A 71 3.45 -25.14 -16.04
N ALA A 72 2.66 -26.15 -15.68
CA ALA A 72 2.93 -27.55 -16.03
C ALA A 72 2.85 -27.79 -17.55
N GLU A 73 1.76 -27.36 -18.20
CA GLU A 73 1.57 -27.52 -19.65
C GLU A 73 2.69 -26.83 -20.44
N GLN A 74 3.07 -25.61 -20.05
CA GLN A 74 4.17 -24.91 -20.71
C GLN A 74 5.52 -25.58 -20.47
N MET A 75 5.75 -26.16 -19.28
CA MET A 75 7.01 -26.84 -18.95
C MET A 75 7.16 -28.16 -19.71
N GLU A 76 6.07 -28.88 -19.94
CA GLU A 76 6.04 -30.07 -20.81
C GLU A 76 6.35 -29.73 -22.27
N LEU A 77 5.88 -28.56 -22.72
CA LEU A 77 6.07 -28.10 -24.10
C LEU A 77 7.47 -27.52 -24.35
N LEU A 78 7.86 -26.48 -23.59
CA LEU A 78 9.11 -25.75 -23.78
C LEU A 78 9.47 -24.92 -22.53
N ASN A 79 10.68 -25.11 -22.01
CA ASN A 79 11.29 -24.22 -21.04
C ASN A 79 12.73 -23.89 -21.46
N THR A 80 12.95 -22.64 -21.89
CA THR A 80 14.25 -22.13 -22.35
C THR A 80 14.38 -20.64 -22.01
N ASN A 81 15.53 -20.04 -22.28
CA ASN A 81 15.73 -18.60 -22.07
C ASN A 81 14.98 -17.75 -23.13
N SER A 82 14.87 -16.45 -22.87
CA SER A 82 14.14 -15.49 -23.70
C SER A 82 14.89 -15.00 -24.96
N ARG A 83 16.09 -15.52 -25.27
CA ARG A 83 16.80 -15.19 -26.52
C ARG A 83 16.25 -15.92 -27.74
N PHE A 84 15.55 -17.04 -27.53
CA PHE A 84 14.75 -17.66 -28.58
C PHE A 84 13.37 -17.02 -28.61
N LEU A 85 12.81 -16.87 -29.81
CA LEU A 85 11.47 -16.30 -29.96
C LEU A 85 10.42 -17.24 -29.37
N HIS A 86 9.52 -16.68 -28.57
CA HIS A 86 8.31 -17.35 -28.10
C HIS A 86 7.22 -16.31 -27.79
N ASP A 87 5.97 -16.64 -28.10
CA ASP A 87 4.87 -15.67 -28.06
C ASP A 87 4.51 -15.25 -26.64
N ASN A 88 4.66 -16.14 -25.65
CA ASN A 88 4.29 -15.86 -24.26
C ASN A 88 4.99 -14.61 -23.72
N LEU A 89 6.23 -14.31 -24.14
CA LEU A 89 6.95 -13.12 -23.68
C LEU A 89 6.24 -11.84 -24.09
N VAL A 90 5.89 -11.75 -25.38
CA VAL A 90 5.27 -10.56 -25.97
C VAL A 90 3.81 -10.45 -25.53
N GLN A 91 3.07 -11.56 -25.50
CA GLN A 91 1.70 -11.60 -25.00
C GLN A 91 1.63 -11.14 -23.54
N TYR A 92 2.57 -11.61 -22.71
CA TYR A 92 2.61 -11.20 -21.31
C TYR A 92 2.99 -9.74 -21.14
N ALA A 93 3.99 -9.25 -21.89
CA ALA A 93 4.35 -7.84 -21.89
C ALA A 93 3.17 -6.95 -22.32
N GLN A 94 2.44 -7.32 -23.37
CA GLN A 94 1.23 -6.60 -23.82
C GLN A 94 0.15 -6.55 -22.74
N ARG A 95 -0.14 -7.68 -22.10
CA ARG A 95 -1.13 -7.74 -21.01
C ARG A 95 -0.72 -6.92 -19.79
N LEU A 96 0.56 -6.91 -19.42
CA LEU A 96 1.06 -6.06 -18.33
C LEU A 96 0.95 -4.57 -18.70
N GLN A 97 1.40 -4.18 -19.90
CA GLN A 97 1.36 -2.79 -20.37
C GLN A 97 -0.08 -2.25 -20.45
N ALA A 98 -1.06 -3.08 -20.79
CA ALA A 98 -2.47 -2.69 -20.79
C ALA A 98 -3.00 -2.28 -19.40
N THR A 99 -2.28 -2.60 -18.32
CA THR A 99 -2.62 -2.17 -16.95
C THR A 99 -1.89 -0.90 -16.51
N LEU A 100 -0.96 -0.39 -17.32
CA LEU A 100 -0.08 0.74 -17.03
C LEU A 100 -0.44 1.94 -17.93
N PRO A 101 -0.07 3.17 -17.53
CA PRO A 101 -0.09 4.33 -18.42
C PRO A 101 0.71 4.10 -19.71
N GLU A 102 0.23 4.64 -20.84
CA GLU A 102 0.80 4.43 -22.18
C GLU A 102 2.31 4.75 -22.28
N LYS A 103 2.80 5.73 -21.51
CA LYS A 103 4.22 6.11 -21.49
C LYS A 103 5.14 4.95 -21.06
N LEU A 104 4.65 4.06 -20.18
CA LEU A 104 5.37 2.91 -19.63
C LEU A 104 5.23 1.70 -20.58
N SER A 105 6.07 1.67 -21.62
CA SER A 105 5.87 0.82 -22.81
C SER A 105 7.01 -0.15 -23.11
N VAL A 106 8.05 -0.23 -22.27
CA VAL A 106 9.19 -1.15 -22.45
C VAL A 106 9.37 -2.03 -21.23
N CYS A 107 9.33 -3.36 -21.43
CA CYS A 107 9.47 -4.35 -20.36
C CYS A 107 10.85 -5.02 -20.38
N TYR A 108 11.47 -5.15 -19.21
CA TYR A 108 12.60 -6.03 -18.95
C TYR A 108 12.15 -7.09 -17.93
N PHE A 109 12.37 -8.36 -18.21
CA PHE A 109 11.99 -9.44 -17.30
C PHE A 109 13.19 -9.98 -16.53
N VAL A 110 12.98 -10.24 -15.23
CA VAL A 110 13.98 -10.71 -14.26
C VAL A 110 13.34 -11.72 -13.30
N ASN A 111 14.06 -12.24 -12.30
CA ASN A 111 13.57 -13.34 -11.47
C ASN A 111 13.10 -12.94 -10.08
N SER A 112 13.48 -11.74 -9.62
CA SER A 112 13.13 -11.26 -8.28
C SER A 112 12.97 -9.76 -8.24
N GLY A 113 12.23 -9.27 -7.23
CA GLY A 113 12.08 -7.82 -7.02
C GLY A 113 13.42 -7.13 -6.76
N SER A 114 14.41 -7.84 -6.19
CA SER A 114 15.77 -7.33 -6.04
C SER A 114 16.49 -7.19 -7.38
N GLU A 115 16.34 -8.14 -8.30
CA GLU A 115 16.88 -7.97 -9.66
C GLU A 115 16.17 -6.83 -10.41
N ALA A 116 14.86 -6.64 -10.17
CA ALA A 116 14.08 -5.58 -10.81
C ALA A 116 14.53 -4.20 -10.33
N ASN A 117 14.66 -4.00 -9.01
CA ASN A 117 15.15 -2.75 -8.45
C ASN A 117 16.62 -2.47 -8.80
N ASP A 118 17.47 -3.50 -8.87
CA ASP A 118 18.86 -3.34 -9.32
C ASP A 118 18.95 -2.91 -10.79
N LEU A 119 18.14 -3.53 -11.67
CA LEU A 119 18.07 -3.11 -13.06
C LEU A 119 17.48 -1.70 -13.20
N ALA A 120 16.48 -1.33 -12.39
CA ALA A 120 15.92 0.02 -12.39
C ALA A 120 16.97 1.07 -12.00
N LEU A 121 17.83 0.79 -10.99
CA LEU A 121 18.98 1.63 -10.66
C LEU A 121 19.90 1.81 -11.86
N ARG A 122 20.25 0.71 -12.52
CA ARG A 122 21.16 0.75 -13.68
C ARG A 122 20.58 1.53 -14.86
N LEU A 123 19.29 1.33 -15.18
CA LEU A 123 18.60 2.09 -16.22
C LEU A 123 18.62 3.58 -15.90
N ALA A 124 18.37 3.93 -14.64
CA ALA A 124 18.31 5.31 -14.22
C ALA A 124 19.68 5.98 -14.20
N TRP A 125 20.72 5.29 -13.70
CA TRP A 125 22.10 5.79 -13.74
C TRP A 125 22.59 6.04 -15.16
N GLU A 126 22.29 5.14 -16.09
CA GLU A 126 22.68 5.31 -17.49
C GLU A 126 21.91 6.47 -18.16
N TYR A 127 20.63 6.64 -17.82
CA TYR A 127 19.82 7.73 -18.37
C TYR A 127 20.24 9.11 -17.84
N THR A 128 20.46 9.23 -16.52
CA THR A 128 20.80 10.52 -15.89
C THR A 128 22.28 10.83 -15.99
N GLY A 129 23.15 9.82 -16.05
CA GLY A 129 24.60 9.94 -15.93
C GLY A 129 25.08 10.22 -14.50
N HIS A 130 24.24 10.03 -13.48
CA HIS A 130 24.56 10.28 -12.07
C HIS A 130 24.13 9.15 -11.17
N GLU A 131 24.90 8.90 -10.11
CA GLU A 131 24.65 7.82 -9.14
C GLU A 131 23.88 8.27 -7.89
N ASP A 132 23.56 9.56 -7.77
CA ASP A 132 22.82 10.08 -6.62
C ASP A 132 21.40 9.49 -6.56
N VAL A 133 21.07 8.93 -5.39
CA VAL A 133 19.77 8.30 -5.08
C VAL A 133 19.16 8.97 -3.86
N ILE A 134 17.92 9.38 -3.98
CA ILE A 134 17.06 9.74 -2.86
C ILE A 134 16.15 8.55 -2.55
N THR A 135 16.13 8.14 -1.29
CA THR A 135 15.30 7.04 -0.76
C THR A 135 14.55 7.53 0.48
N LEU A 136 13.46 6.87 0.84
CA LEU A 136 12.79 7.15 2.10
C LEU A 136 13.49 6.46 3.27
N ASP A 137 13.43 7.04 4.46
CA ASP A 137 13.89 6.37 5.67
C ASP A 137 13.22 4.99 5.82
N ASN A 138 13.88 4.04 6.48
CA ASN A 138 13.49 2.63 6.63
C ASN A 138 12.99 1.92 5.35
N ALA A 139 13.33 2.44 4.18
CA ALA A 139 13.04 1.79 2.92
C ALA A 139 13.80 0.46 2.78
N TYR A 140 13.22 -0.45 2.00
CA TYR A 140 13.84 -1.70 1.61
C TYR A 140 13.52 -2.02 0.16
N HIS A 141 14.59 -2.05 -0.65
CA HIS A 141 14.49 -2.29 -2.08
C HIS A 141 14.95 -3.69 -2.47
N GLY A 142 15.67 -4.39 -1.58
CA GLY A 142 16.14 -5.73 -1.90
C GLY A 142 17.34 -6.16 -1.07
N HIS A 143 17.94 -7.27 -1.49
CA HIS A 143 19.02 -7.92 -0.75
C HIS A 143 20.35 -8.00 -1.50
N VAL A 144 20.42 -7.54 -2.76
CA VAL A 144 21.69 -7.39 -3.47
C VAL A 144 22.44 -6.18 -2.96
N SER A 145 23.77 -6.16 -3.08
CA SER A 145 24.63 -5.16 -2.43
C SER A 145 24.30 -3.71 -2.79
N SER A 146 24.02 -3.43 -4.08
CA SER A 146 23.57 -2.13 -4.58
C SER A 146 22.31 -1.65 -3.83
N LEU A 147 21.36 -2.55 -3.61
CA LEU A 147 20.09 -2.26 -2.94
C LEU A 147 20.21 -2.19 -1.43
N ILE A 148 21.09 -2.98 -0.81
CA ILE A 148 21.39 -2.87 0.62
C ILE A 148 21.91 -1.46 0.94
N ASN A 149 22.78 -0.91 0.08
CA ASN A 149 23.38 0.41 0.27
C ASN A 149 22.40 1.57 0.15
N ILE A 150 21.25 1.37 -0.52
CA ILE A 150 20.17 2.38 -0.65
C ILE A 150 18.94 2.07 0.22
N SER A 151 19.00 1.05 1.07
CA SER A 151 17.90 0.61 1.94
C SER A 151 18.22 0.94 3.40
N PRO A 152 17.74 2.06 3.98
CA PRO A 152 18.01 2.41 5.37
C PRO A 152 17.58 1.34 6.36
N TYR A 153 16.53 0.56 6.03
CA TYR A 153 16.12 -0.60 6.81
C TYR A 153 17.25 -1.62 7.02
N LYS A 154 18.18 -1.74 6.08
CA LYS A 154 19.30 -2.68 6.12
C LYS A 154 20.59 -2.03 6.57
N PHE A 155 21.00 -0.91 5.97
CA PHE A 155 22.31 -0.36 6.28
C PHE A 155 22.41 0.26 7.69
N HIS A 156 21.31 0.71 8.29
CA HIS A 156 21.30 1.10 9.72
C HIS A 156 21.60 -0.08 10.67
N GLN A 157 21.45 -1.33 10.22
CA GLN A 157 21.78 -2.54 11.00
C GLN A 157 23.25 -2.94 10.88
N LEU A 158 24.03 -2.30 10.01
CA LEU A 158 25.44 -2.60 9.81
C LEU A 158 26.28 -1.74 10.75
N ALA A 159 26.96 -2.37 11.71
CA ALA A 159 27.65 -1.70 12.80
C ALA A 159 28.78 -0.73 12.39
N ASN A 160 29.21 -0.71 11.13
CA ASN A 160 30.31 0.11 10.60
C ASN A 160 30.10 0.55 9.13
N ALA A 161 28.86 0.62 8.63
CA ALA A 161 28.66 1.06 7.26
C ALA A 161 28.83 2.59 7.17
N GLU A 162 29.90 3.04 6.49
CA GLU A 162 29.95 4.41 6.01
C GLU A 162 28.83 4.59 4.97
N GLN A 163 27.88 5.47 5.25
CA GLN A 163 26.82 5.79 4.31
C GLN A 163 27.44 6.36 3.03
N SER A 164 27.04 5.81 1.89
CA SER A 164 27.46 6.34 0.59
C SER A 164 27.11 7.81 0.48
N LYS A 165 28.05 8.64 0.03
CA LYS A 165 27.85 10.09 -0.17
C LYS A 165 26.80 10.39 -1.25
N SER A 166 26.48 9.41 -2.09
CA SER A 166 25.48 9.50 -3.16
C SER A 166 24.09 9.04 -2.71
N VAL A 167 23.89 8.65 -1.44
CA VAL A 167 22.59 8.20 -0.93
C VAL A 167 22.02 9.21 0.06
N HIS A 168 20.91 9.82 -0.34
CA HIS A 168 20.20 10.85 0.41
C HIS A 168 18.92 10.25 0.99
N VAL A 169 18.72 10.37 2.29
CA VAL A 169 17.57 9.76 2.99
C VAL A 169 16.56 10.85 3.35
N ALA A 170 15.40 10.82 2.70
CA ALA A 170 14.28 11.69 2.99
C ALA A 170 13.42 11.09 4.12
N GLN A 171 12.76 11.95 4.88
CA GLN A 171 11.82 11.54 5.92
C GLN A 171 10.63 10.80 5.29
N SER A 172 10.28 9.67 5.87
CA SER A 172 9.04 8.99 5.49
C SER A 172 7.83 9.79 5.95
N PRO A 173 6.81 9.98 5.09
CA PRO A 173 5.58 10.66 5.48
C PRO A 173 4.75 9.78 6.42
N ASP A 174 4.88 10.02 7.73
CA ASP A 174 4.15 9.31 8.78
C ASP A 174 3.31 10.30 9.59
N LEU A 175 2.00 10.28 9.35
CA LEU A 175 1.04 11.14 10.04
C LEU A 175 0.77 10.77 11.50
N TYR A 176 1.20 9.59 11.94
CA TYR A 176 0.99 9.10 13.30
C TYR A 176 2.21 9.40 14.17
N ARG A 177 3.43 9.06 13.74
CA ARG A 177 4.66 9.24 14.54
C ARG A 177 5.62 10.29 13.99
N GLY A 178 5.55 10.59 12.71
CA GLY A 178 6.55 11.39 12.01
C GLY A 178 6.61 12.85 12.48
N SER A 179 7.56 13.61 11.90
CA SER A 179 7.79 15.02 12.23
C SER A 179 6.59 15.92 11.93
N TYR A 180 5.81 15.60 10.89
CA TYR A 180 4.63 16.35 10.48
C TYR A 180 3.39 15.46 10.59
N ARG A 181 2.72 15.51 11.74
CA ARG A 181 1.57 14.64 12.08
C ARG A 181 0.24 15.24 11.61
N GLN A 182 -0.86 14.59 11.98
CA GLN A 182 -2.23 15.03 11.63
C GLN A 182 -2.61 16.45 12.07
N ASP A 183 -1.94 16.99 13.09
CA ASP A 183 -2.14 18.35 13.59
C ASP A 183 -1.34 19.41 12.83
N HIS A 184 -0.41 18.99 11.95
CA HIS A 184 0.30 19.91 11.07
C HIS A 184 -0.66 20.48 10.00
N PRO A 185 -0.59 21.78 9.66
CA PRO A 185 -1.52 22.40 8.70
C PRO A 185 -1.39 21.87 7.28
N ASP A 186 -0.17 21.54 6.85
CA ASP A 186 0.11 20.94 5.53
C ASP A 186 1.30 19.96 5.59
N PRO A 187 1.12 18.77 6.19
CA PRO A 187 2.19 17.78 6.31
C PRO A 187 2.65 17.26 4.94
N ALA A 188 1.78 17.29 3.93
CA ALA A 188 2.10 16.80 2.59
C ALA A 188 3.22 17.64 1.94
N THR A 189 3.06 18.96 1.93
CA THR A 189 4.09 19.87 1.42
C THR A 189 5.35 19.82 2.30
N ALA A 190 5.21 19.76 3.63
CA ALA A 190 6.36 19.72 4.53
C ALA A 190 7.26 18.49 4.32
N TYR A 191 6.68 17.31 4.08
CA TYR A 191 7.46 16.13 3.69
C TYR A 191 8.03 16.22 2.28
N ALA A 192 7.31 16.84 1.34
CA ALA A 192 7.82 17.05 -0.01
C ALA A 192 9.02 18.01 -0.06
N ASP A 193 8.97 19.07 0.75
CA ASP A 193 10.04 20.05 0.86
C ASP A 193 11.32 19.45 1.44
N ASP A 194 11.23 18.39 2.25
CA ASP A 194 12.41 17.63 2.71
C ASP A 194 13.20 17.06 1.53
N VAL A 195 12.50 16.51 0.52
CA VAL A 195 13.11 16.03 -0.73
C VAL A 195 13.75 17.19 -1.50
N ASN A 196 13.05 18.32 -1.64
CA ASN A 196 13.59 19.52 -2.30
C ASN A 196 14.85 20.06 -1.59
N ASN A 197 14.87 20.07 -0.26
CA ASN A 197 16.01 20.48 0.53
C ASN A 197 17.22 19.54 0.35
N LEU A 198 16.99 18.24 0.23
CA LEU A 198 18.05 17.27 -0.07
C LEU A 198 18.64 17.50 -1.47
N ILE A 199 17.78 17.74 -2.47
CA ILE A 199 18.19 18.10 -3.83
C ILE A 199 19.11 19.33 -3.81
N GLN A 200 18.68 20.41 -3.14
CA GLN A 200 19.44 21.66 -3.04
C GLN A 200 20.80 21.46 -2.34
N LYS A 201 20.83 20.76 -1.20
CA LYS A 201 22.07 20.47 -0.46
C LYS A 201 23.05 19.64 -1.28
N ALA A 202 22.54 18.74 -2.11
CA ALA A 202 23.38 17.95 -3.01
C ALA A 202 23.95 18.86 -4.13
N HIS A 203 23.16 19.77 -4.70
CA HIS A 203 23.66 20.77 -5.67
C HIS A 203 24.74 21.69 -5.08
N GLU A 204 24.56 22.16 -3.85
CA GLU A 204 25.54 23.01 -3.14
C GLU A 204 26.91 22.32 -2.95
N LYS A 205 26.92 20.99 -2.81
CA LYS A 205 28.16 20.20 -2.69
C LYS A 205 28.85 19.95 -4.03
N GLY A 206 28.37 20.57 -5.11
CA GLY A 206 28.93 20.43 -6.46
C GLY A 206 28.54 19.11 -7.14
N HIS A 207 27.63 18.33 -6.55
CA HIS A 207 27.02 17.22 -7.26
C HIS A 207 26.12 17.84 -8.34
N LYS A 208 26.26 17.42 -9.60
CA LYS A 208 25.34 17.83 -10.68
C LYS A 208 24.07 16.98 -10.56
N VAL A 209 23.24 17.28 -9.57
CA VAL A 209 22.23 16.32 -9.17
C VAL A 209 21.07 16.26 -10.15
N GLN A 210 21.16 15.32 -11.11
CA GLN A 210 20.01 14.75 -11.83
C GLN A 210 19.56 13.52 -11.03
N ASN A 211 18.85 13.79 -9.93
CA ASN A 211 18.56 12.82 -8.85
C ASN A 211 17.72 11.62 -9.29
N ILE A 212 18.10 10.41 -8.90
CA ILE A 212 17.16 9.28 -8.99
C ILE A 212 16.37 9.23 -7.69
N PHE A 213 15.05 9.32 -7.77
CA PHE A 213 14.17 9.16 -6.63
C PHE A 213 13.55 7.77 -6.67
N PHE A 214 14.00 6.90 -5.77
CA PHE A 214 13.32 5.63 -5.50
C PHE A 214 12.15 5.92 -4.59
N PHE A 215 10.96 5.56 -5.05
CA PHE A 215 9.75 5.75 -4.29
C PHE A 215 8.87 4.53 -4.34
N ASN A 216 8.73 3.88 -3.20
CA ASN A 216 7.73 2.86 -3.03
C ASN A 216 6.51 3.46 -2.33
N ILE A 217 5.48 3.78 -3.13
CA ILE A 217 4.29 4.54 -2.73
C ILE A 217 3.55 3.91 -1.54
N LEU A 218 3.70 2.60 -1.36
CA LEU A 218 3.06 1.87 -0.27
C LEU A 218 4.01 0.94 0.48
N ALA A 219 4.94 0.20 -0.14
CA ALA A 219 5.77 -0.75 0.62
C ALA A 219 6.81 -0.07 1.52
N GLU A 220 7.36 1.09 1.16
CA GLU A 220 8.19 1.91 2.07
C GLU A 220 7.31 2.56 3.15
N LYS A 221 6.13 3.05 2.76
CA LYS A 221 5.12 3.58 3.71
C LYS A 221 4.51 2.52 4.65
N LEU A 222 4.78 1.23 4.39
CA LEU A 222 4.25 0.09 5.14
C LEU A 222 5.32 -0.81 5.77
N GLN A 223 6.60 -0.63 5.44
CA GLN A 223 7.75 -1.21 6.17
C GLN A 223 8.14 -0.38 7.38
N GLN A 224 7.54 0.80 7.55
CA GLN A 224 7.81 1.73 8.63
C GLN A 224 6.87 1.71 9.82
N CYS A 225 5.95 0.76 9.92
CA CYS A 225 4.61 1.01 10.45
C CYS A 225 3.73 1.40 9.27
N VAL A 226 2.47 0.96 9.27
CA VAL A 226 1.54 1.05 8.14
C VAL A 226 1.06 2.49 7.85
N CYS A 227 1.89 3.50 8.11
CA CYS A 227 1.91 4.93 7.78
C CYS A 227 0.87 5.70 6.97
N VAL A 228 -0.38 5.27 6.72
CA VAL A 228 -1.32 6.14 5.97
C VAL A 228 -2.76 6.00 6.47
N ARG A 229 -3.11 6.79 7.49
CA ARG A 229 -4.39 7.52 7.40
C ARG A 229 -4.23 8.42 6.18
N VAL A 230 -5.08 8.19 5.18
CA VAL A 230 -5.08 8.82 3.86
C VAL A 230 -4.80 10.32 4.00
N LEU A 231 -3.53 10.72 3.82
CA LEU A 231 -3.29 12.05 3.29
C LEU A 231 -4.01 12.08 1.95
N PRO A 232 -4.68 13.19 1.62
CA PRO A 232 -5.20 13.35 0.29
C PRO A 232 -4.03 13.16 -0.68
N TYR A 233 -4.05 12.06 -1.43
CA TYR A 233 -2.92 11.62 -2.25
C TYR A 233 -2.57 12.60 -3.38
N HIS A 234 -3.40 13.64 -3.58
CA HIS A 234 -3.18 14.71 -4.54
C HIS A 234 -2.00 15.65 -4.21
N CYS A 235 -1.36 15.56 -3.04
CA CYS A 235 -0.26 16.46 -2.67
C CYS A 235 1.05 15.78 -2.24
N THR A 236 1.06 14.53 -1.75
CA THR A 236 2.26 13.96 -1.08
C THR A 236 3.34 13.40 -2.00
N VAL A 237 2.98 12.96 -3.20
CA VAL A 237 3.90 12.29 -4.15
C VAL A 237 4.06 13.08 -5.45
N PRO A 238 3.02 13.76 -5.97
CA PRO A 238 3.19 14.64 -7.12
C PRO A 238 4.19 15.78 -6.87
N LEU A 239 4.31 16.28 -5.63
CA LEU A 239 5.27 17.34 -5.28
C LEU A 239 6.73 16.84 -5.28
N PRO A 240 7.12 15.78 -4.54
CA PRO A 240 8.46 15.19 -4.65
C PRO A 240 8.83 14.84 -6.09
N HIS A 241 7.91 14.24 -6.84
CA HIS A 241 8.09 13.94 -8.25
C HIS A 241 8.42 15.20 -9.06
N ARG A 242 7.66 16.29 -8.90
CA ARG A 242 7.97 17.57 -9.56
C ARG A 242 9.36 18.08 -9.18
N HIS A 243 9.74 18.05 -7.91
CA HIS A 243 11.07 18.49 -7.47
C HIS A 243 12.18 17.66 -8.13
N VAL A 244 12.02 16.34 -8.17
CA VAL A 244 12.97 15.40 -8.78
C VAL A 244 13.10 15.64 -10.28
N HIS A 245 11.97 15.73 -11.00
CA HIS A 245 11.98 16.00 -12.44
C HIS A 245 12.56 17.38 -12.78
N GLN A 246 12.26 18.42 -11.99
CA GLN A 246 12.85 19.76 -12.16
C GLN A 246 14.38 19.76 -11.98
N ALA A 247 14.90 18.84 -11.18
CA ALA A 247 16.33 18.61 -11.03
C ALA A 247 16.94 17.76 -12.16
N GLY A 248 16.15 17.29 -13.14
CA GLY A 248 16.60 16.37 -14.19
C GLY A 248 16.60 14.89 -13.77
N GLY A 249 15.95 14.59 -12.65
CA GLY A 249 15.87 13.26 -12.07
C GLY A 249 14.82 12.33 -12.66
N LEU A 250 14.88 11.06 -12.27
CA LEU A 250 13.88 10.03 -12.60
C LEU A 250 13.13 9.56 -11.36
N PHE A 251 11.88 9.16 -11.56
CA PHE A 251 11.04 8.59 -10.51
C PHE A 251 10.81 7.10 -10.71
N ILE A 252 11.16 6.29 -9.71
CA ILE A 252 11.03 4.82 -9.74
C ILE A 252 9.95 4.39 -8.75
N ALA A 253 8.85 3.84 -9.26
CA ALA A 253 7.78 3.26 -8.46
C ALA A 253 8.02 1.76 -8.19
N ASP A 254 8.37 1.41 -6.96
CA ASP A 254 8.46 0.00 -6.56
C ASP A 254 7.06 -0.55 -6.18
N GLU A 255 6.51 -1.40 -7.04
CA GLU A 255 5.20 -2.04 -6.89
C GLU A 255 5.31 -3.50 -6.45
N VAL A 256 6.50 -3.96 -6.03
CA VAL A 256 6.78 -5.39 -5.77
C VAL A 256 5.85 -5.99 -4.73
N GLN A 257 5.36 -5.22 -3.74
CA GLN A 257 4.44 -5.74 -2.71
C GLN A 257 2.97 -5.41 -2.93
N VAL A 258 2.68 -4.35 -3.69
CA VAL A 258 1.44 -3.58 -3.61
C VAL A 258 0.75 -3.40 -4.95
N GLY A 259 1.38 -3.84 -6.04
CA GLY A 259 0.74 -3.92 -7.35
C GLY A 259 -0.25 -5.09 -7.47
N PHE A 260 -0.71 -5.34 -8.70
CA PHE A 260 -1.66 -6.41 -9.05
C PHE A 260 -2.99 -6.30 -8.31
N GLY A 261 -3.53 -5.10 -8.14
CA GLY A 261 -4.87 -4.90 -7.58
C GLY A 261 -4.93 -4.99 -6.05
N ARG A 262 -3.81 -5.20 -5.36
CA ARG A 262 -3.71 -5.37 -3.90
C ARG A 262 -4.37 -4.24 -3.11
N VAL A 263 -4.29 -3.01 -3.61
CA VAL A 263 -4.86 -1.81 -2.99
C VAL A 263 -6.37 -1.66 -3.21
N GLY A 264 -6.97 -2.54 -3.99
CA GLY A 264 -8.40 -2.61 -4.30
C GLY A 264 -8.85 -1.59 -5.35
N THR A 265 -8.67 -0.30 -5.08
CA THR A 265 -9.19 0.75 -5.99
C THR A 265 -8.45 0.84 -7.33
N HIS A 266 -7.22 0.37 -7.40
CA HIS A 266 -6.34 0.50 -8.57
C HIS A 266 -5.51 -0.78 -8.74
N PHE A 267 -5.03 -1.00 -9.97
CA PHE A 267 -4.16 -2.14 -10.25
C PHE A 267 -2.75 -1.93 -9.72
N TRP A 268 -2.24 -0.69 -9.80
CA TRP A 268 -0.94 -0.28 -9.25
C TRP A 268 -1.12 0.77 -8.16
N ALA A 269 -0.35 0.68 -7.08
CA ALA A 269 -0.45 1.60 -5.95
C ALA A 269 -0.12 3.04 -6.34
N PHE A 270 0.75 3.24 -7.32
CA PHE A 270 1.14 4.57 -7.77
C PHE A 270 -0.01 5.38 -8.35
N GLN A 271 -1.02 4.71 -8.89
CA GLN A 271 -2.21 5.35 -9.45
C GLN A 271 -3.04 6.04 -8.36
N LEU A 272 -2.85 5.69 -7.08
CA LEU A 272 -3.47 6.40 -5.95
C LEU A 272 -3.08 7.88 -5.88
N GLN A 273 -1.97 8.29 -6.52
CA GLN A 273 -1.47 9.67 -6.50
C GLN A 273 -2.23 10.61 -7.45
N GLY A 274 -3.14 10.08 -8.26
CA GLY A 274 -3.92 10.81 -9.25
C GLY A 274 -3.68 10.28 -10.67
N GLU A 275 -4.64 10.51 -11.56
CA GLU A 275 -4.60 10.03 -12.94
C GLU A 275 -3.42 10.60 -13.75
N ASP A 276 -3.00 11.83 -13.42
CA ASP A 276 -1.88 12.51 -14.08
C ASP A 276 -0.49 12.07 -13.56
N PHE A 277 -0.44 11.23 -12.53
CA PHE A 277 0.82 10.77 -11.95
C PHE A 277 1.35 9.52 -12.68
N VAL A 278 2.46 9.67 -13.39
CA VAL A 278 3.11 8.58 -14.14
C VAL A 278 4.60 8.55 -13.79
N PRO A 279 5.09 7.49 -13.11
CA PRO A 279 6.52 7.33 -12.86
C PRO A 279 7.29 7.01 -14.15
N ASP A 280 8.62 7.17 -14.14
CA ASP A 280 9.44 6.82 -15.30
C ASP A 280 9.77 5.34 -15.37
N ILE A 281 9.92 4.70 -14.21
CA ILE A 281 10.20 3.26 -14.08
C ILE A 281 9.25 2.67 -13.04
N VAL A 282 8.70 1.49 -13.32
CA VAL A 282 7.92 0.69 -12.39
C VAL A 282 8.62 -0.66 -12.21
N THR A 283 8.87 -1.06 -10.98
CA THR A 283 9.38 -2.41 -10.67
C THR A 283 8.28 -3.26 -10.06
N MET A 284 8.22 -4.53 -10.44
CA MET A 284 7.18 -5.45 -9.99
C MET A 284 7.76 -6.84 -9.78
N GLY A 285 7.18 -7.58 -8.84
CA GLY A 285 7.64 -8.90 -8.42
C GLY A 285 6.54 -9.65 -7.68
N LYS A 286 6.91 -10.48 -6.69
CA LYS A 286 6.03 -11.22 -5.76
C LYS A 286 4.68 -11.65 -6.38
N PRO A 287 3.57 -10.85 -6.38
CA PRO A 287 2.33 -11.19 -7.06
C PRO A 287 2.46 -11.73 -8.49
N ILE A 288 3.40 -11.19 -9.27
CA ILE A 288 3.56 -11.44 -10.71
C ILE A 288 3.58 -12.93 -11.09
N GLY A 289 4.17 -13.78 -10.23
CA GLY A 289 4.30 -15.22 -10.46
C GLY A 289 3.53 -16.09 -9.47
N ASN A 290 2.75 -15.51 -8.56
CA ASN A 290 2.07 -16.23 -7.48
C ASN A 290 3.00 -17.21 -6.69
N GLY A 291 4.26 -16.83 -6.48
CA GLY A 291 5.29 -17.65 -5.85
C GLY A 291 6.29 -18.33 -6.79
N HIS A 292 6.03 -18.34 -8.10
CA HIS A 292 7.04 -18.66 -9.09
C HIS A 292 8.06 -17.50 -9.23
N PRO A 293 9.38 -17.76 -9.30
CA PRO A 293 10.39 -16.71 -9.49
C PRO A 293 10.19 -15.96 -10.81
N MET A 294 9.70 -14.74 -10.71
CA MET A 294 9.53 -13.82 -11.82
C MET A 294 9.41 -12.40 -11.28
N SER A 295 9.84 -11.42 -12.07
CA SER A 295 9.72 -9.99 -11.82
C SER A 295 9.89 -9.23 -13.14
N CYS A 296 9.52 -7.96 -13.15
CA CYS A 296 9.61 -7.12 -14.34
C CYS A 296 9.98 -5.67 -13.96
N VAL A 297 10.67 -5.00 -14.86
CA VAL A 297 10.88 -3.56 -14.85
C VAL A 297 10.19 -3.01 -16.10
N VAL A 298 9.25 -2.10 -15.92
CA VAL A 298 8.60 -1.39 -17.03
C VAL A 298 9.06 0.06 -17.00
N THR A 299 9.49 0.59 -18.14
CA THR A 299 10.04 1.94 -18.24
C THR A 299 9.56 2.64 -19.51
N THR A 300 9.85 3.94 -19.62
CA THR A 300 9.62 4.70 -20.85
C THR A 300 10.55 4.26 -21.97
N ARG A 301 10.15 4.55 -23.22
CA ARG A 301 11.00 4.30 -24.39
C ARG A 301 12.34 5.03 -24.30
N GLU A 302 12.31 6.27 -23.81
CA GLU A 302 13.50 7.14 -23.73
C GLU A 302 14.56 6.55 -22.79
N VAL A 303 14.14 6.06 -21.62
CA VAL A 303 15.04 5.42 -20.64
C VAL A 303 15.63 4.12 -21.21
N ALA A 304 14.80 3.29 -21.85
CA ALA A 304 15.26 2.06 -22.48
C ALA A 304 16.26 2.31 -23.62
N GLU A 305 16.02 3.34 -24.43
CA GLU A 305 16.91 3.72 -25.54
C GLU A 305 18.24 4.27 -25.05
N ALA A 306 18.26 5.09 -23.99
CA ALA A 306 19.50 5.52 -23.35
C ALA A 306 20.34 4.33 -22.89
N PHE A 307 19.71 3.36 -22.22
CA PHE A 307 20.41 2.15 -21.77
C PHE A 307 20.94 1.30 -22.93
N LYS A 308 20.19 1.16 -24.03
CA LYS A 308 20.67 0.51 -25.24
C LYS A 308 21.87 1.25 -25.85
N ASN A 309 21.83 2.58 -25.87
CA ASN A 309 22.87 3.42 -26.48
C ASN A 309 24.18 3.43 -25.70
N SER A 310 24.19 2.98 -24.44
CA SER A 310 25.42 2.68 -23.68
C SER A 310 26.30 1.60 -24.35
N GLY A 311 25.73 0.82 -25.27
CA GLY A 311 26.38 -0.32 -25.91
C GLY A 311 26.37 -1.60 -25.09
N MET A 312 25.82 -1.58 -23.86
CA MET A 312 25.72 -2.75 -23.01
C MET A 312 24.57 -3.66 -23.43
N GLU A 313 24.90 -4.91 -23.81
CA GLU A 313 23.89 -5.95 -23.98
C GLU A 313 23.33 -6.37 -22.60
N TYR A 314 22.00 -6.40 -22.47
CA TYR A 314 21.34 -6.92 -21.28
C TYR A 314 20.76 -8.32 -21.53
N PHE A 315 21.09 -9.26 -20.65
CA PHE A 315 20.54 -10.60 -20.67
C PHE A 315 20.32 -11.14 -19.26
N ASN A 316 19.20 -11.84 -19.08
CA ASN A 316 18.88 -12.59 -17.88
C ASN A 316 18.51 -14.02 -18.28
N THR A 317 19.27 -15.00 -17.82
CA THR A 317 19.12 -16.42 -18.22
C THR A 317 17.71 -16.96 -18.04
N PHE A 318 17.05 -16.58 -16.94
CA PHE A 318 15.71 -17.05 -16.60
C PHE A 318 14.64 -15.96 -16.77
N GLY A 319 15.03 -14.69 -16.86
CA GLY A 319 14.12 -13.57 -17.07
C GLY A 319 13.30 -13.73 -18.35
N GLY A 320 11.98 -13.83 -18.19
CA GLY A 320 11.04 -13.90 -19.31
C GLY A 320 10.98 -15.27 -20.00
N ASN A 321 11.42 -16.36 -19.36
CA ASN A 321 11.28 -17.70 -19.94
C ASN A 321 9.80 -18.07 -20.23
N PRO A 322 9.52 -19.00 -21.16
CA PRO A 322 8.16 -19.37 -21.57
C PRO A 322 7.26 -19.79 -20.41
N VAL A 323 7.77 -20.58 -19.47
CA VAL A 323 7.03 -21.09 -18.30
C VAL A 323 6.61 -19.95 -17.39
N SER A 324 7.53 -19.04 -17.08
CA SER A 324 7.25 -17.90 -16.20
C SER A 324 6.23 -16.97 -16.83
N CYS A 325 6.33 -16.72 -18.14
CA CYS A 325 5.34 -15.92 -18.85
C CYS A 325 3.96 -16.58 -18.90
N ALA A 326 3.88 -17.91 -19.09
CA ALA A 326 2.61 -18.65 -19.03
C ALA A 326 1.97 -18.57 -17.63
N ILE A 327 2.78 -18.71 -16.58
CA ILE A 327 2.34 -18.52 -15.19
C ILE A 327 1.85 -17.09 -14.97
N GLY A 328 2.59 -16.08 -15.41
CA GLY A 328 2.21 -14.67 -15.28
C GLY A 328 0.90 -14.34 -16.00
N LEU A 329 0.70 -14.88 -17.22
CA LEU A 329 -0.56 -14.77 -17.96
C LEU A 329 -1.72 -15.40 -17.18
N ALA A 330 -1.52 -16.60 -16.64
CA ALA A 330 -2.53 -17.28 -15.83
C ALA A 330 -2.86 -16.51 -14.53
N VAL A 331 -1.87 -15.84 -13.92
CA VAL A 331 -2.09 -14.96 -12.76
C VAL A 331 -2.98 -13.78 -13.13
N LEU A 332 -2.71 -13.09 -14.24
CA LEU A 332 -3.55 -11.98 -14.71
C LEU A 332 -4.99 -12.45 -15.00
N ASP A 333 -5.12 -13.60 -15.65
CA ASP A 333 -6.42 -14.23 -15.92
C ASP A 333 -7.22 -14.49 -14.65
N VAL A 334 -6.58 -15.01 -13.60
CA VAL A 334 -7.25 -15.29 -12.32
C VAL A 334 -7.66 -14.02 -11.61
N ILE A 335 -6.80 -12.99 -11.60
CA ILE A 335 -7.13 -11.68 -11.00
C ILE A 335 -8.39 -11.10 -11.63
N GLU A 336 -8.51 -11.19 -12.96
CA GLU A 336 -9.65 -10.68 -13.71
C GLU A 336 -10.90 -11.55 -13.54
N LYS A 337 -10.79 -12.86 -13.77
CA LYS A 337 -11.93 -13.80 -13.77
C LYS A 337 -12.58 -13.94 -12.39
N GLU A 338 -11.79 -13.83 -11.32
CA GLU A 338 -12.27 -13.97 -9.94
C GLU A 338 -12.49 -12.64 -9.24
N ASP A 339 -12.40 -11.51 -9.96
CA ASP A 339 -12.55 -10.15 -9.41
C ASP A 339 -11.70 -9.93 -8.14
N LEU A 340 -10.43 -10.37 -8.17
CA LEU A 340 -9.59 -10.33 -6.98
C LEU A 340 -9.27 -8.90 -6.53
N GLN A 341 -9.15 -7.97 -7.47
CA GLN A 341 -9.02 -6.54 -7.17
C GLN A 341 -10.29 -6.00 -6.48
N GLY A 342 -11.48 -6.32 -6.99
CA GLY A 342 -12.73 -5.95 -6.34
C GLY A 342 -12.90 -6.62 -4.97
N ASN A 343 -12.47 -7.87 -4.82
CA ASN A 343 -12.45 -8.56 -3.52
C ASN A 343 -11.55 -7.82 -2.53
N ALA A 344 -10.34 -7.42 -2.94
CA ALA A 344 -9.44 -6.66 -2.09
C ALA A 344 -10.05 -5.33 -1.63
N LEU A 345 -10.81 -4.65 -2.50
CA LEU A 345 -11.55 -3.44 -2.13
C LEU A 345 -12.63 -3.75 -1.08
N ARG A 346 -13.46 -4.76 -1.31
CA ARG A 346 -14.59 -5.12 -0.44
C ARG A 346 -14.12 -5.65 0.93
N VAL A 347 -13.36 -6.75 0.91
CA VAL A 347 -12.90 -7.46 2.11
C VAL A 347 -11.85 -6.66 2.85
N GLY A 348 -10.94 -5.98 2.15
CA GLY A 348 -9.98 -5.08 2.77
C GLY A 348 -10.64 -3.91 3.50
N GLY A 349 -11.67 -3.32 2.88
CA GLY A 349 -12.51 -2.31 3.53
C GLY A 349 -13.28 -2.85 4.74
N TYR A 350 -13.78 -4.08 4.66
CA TYR A 350 -14.44 -4.77 5.77
C TYR A 350 -13.49 -5.03 6.95
N LEU A 351 -12.33 -5.65 6.70
CA LEU A 351 -11.27 -5.87 7.68
C LEU A 351 -10.84 -4.56 8.36
N THR A 352 -10.66 -3.48 7.59
CA THR A 352 -10.30 -2.17 8.13
C THR A 352 -11.38 -1.66 9.10
N ARG A 353 -12.67 -1.80 8.76
CA ARG A 353 -13.78 -1.40 9.66
C ARG A 353 -13.78 -2.22 10.94
N LEU A 354 -13.59 -3.54 10.86
CA LEU A 354 -13.52 -4.41 12.03
C LEU A 354 -12.36 -4.00 12.95
N LEU A 355 -11.18 -3.73 12.39
CA LEU A 355 -10.01 -3.28 13.17
C LEU A 355 -10.22 -1.88 13.78
N GLU A 356 -10.91 -0.96 13.12
CA GLU A 356 -11.28 0.34 13.71
C GLU A 356 -12.23 0.16 14.91
N GLN A 357 -13.15 -0.81 14.87
CA GLN A 357 -13.97 -1.15 16.05
C GLN A 357 -13.09 -1.68 17.20
N GLN A 358 -12.04 -2.46 16.90
CA GLN A 358 -11.07 -2.89 17.91
C GLN A 358 -10.32 -1.70 18.53
N LYS A 359 -10.01 -0.67 17.73
CA LYS A 359 -9.43 0.59 18.22
C LYS A 359 -10.34 1.34 19.19
N GLU A 360 -11.66 1.23 19.06
CA GLU A 360 -12.59 1.83 20.02
C GLU A 360 -12.64 1.07 21.35
N LYS A 361 -12.43 -0.25 21.31
CA LYS A 361 -12.52 -1.14 22.49
C LYS A 361 -11.22 -1.28 23.29
N HIS A 362 -10.08 -1.38 22.61
CA HIS A 362 -8.82 -1.85 23.19
C HIS A 362 -7.79 -0.73 23.29
N PRO A 363 -7.44 -0.20 24.49
CA PRO A 363 -6.45 0.87 24.64
C PRO A 363 -5.12 0.58 23.94
N LEU A 364 -4.73 -0.69 23.81
CA LEU A 364 -3.51 -1.09 23.10
C LEU A 364 -3.51 -0.78 21.61
N VAL A 365 -4.67 -0.71 20.95
CA VAL A 365 -4.75 -0.40 19.52
C VAL A 365 -4.66 1.11 19.32
N GLY A 366 -3.52 1.59 18.84
CA GLY A 366 -3.27 3.01 18.63
C GLY A 366 -3.77 3.53 17.29
N ASP A 367 -3.54 2.77 16.21
CA ASP A 367 -3.82 3.24 14.87
C ASP A 367 -4.09 2.12 13.86
N ILE A 368 -5.06 2.34 12.97
CA ILE A 368 -5.47 1.43 11.90
C ILE A 368 -5.37 2.16 10.57
N ARG A 369 -4.85 1.47 9.55
CA ARG A 369 -4.44 2.10 8.29
C ARG A 369 -4.11 1.06 7.23
N GLY A 370 -4.01 1.52 6.00
CA GLY A 370 -3.79 0.67 4.83
C GLY A 370 -4.88 0.80 3.77
N ARG A 371 -4.77 0.00 2.71
CA ARG A 371 -5.68 0.01 1.56
C ARG A 371 -5.81 -1.41 1.01
N GLY A 372 -7.03 -1.76 0.58
CA GLY A 372 -7.32 -3.10 0.09
C GLY A 372 -6.91 -4.17 1.10
N LEU A 373 -6.36 -5.29 0.60
CA LEU A 373 -5.82 -6.37 1.45
C LEU A 373 -4.35 -6.13 1.82
N PHE A 374 -4.06 -4.90 2.25
CA PHE A 374 -2.77 -4.49 2.78
C PHE A 374 -3.01 -3.51 3.93
N VAL A 375 -3.19 -4.06 5.13
CA VAL A 375 -3.68 -3.34 6.32
C VAL A 375 -2.72 -3.53 7.49
N GLY A 376 -2.69 -2.56 8.39
CA GLY A 376 -1.91 -2.65 9.62
C GLY A 376 -2.63 -2.07 10.82
N ALA A 377 -2.49 -2.74 11.95
CA ALA A 377 -2.95 -2.32 13.26
C ALA A 377 -1.72 -2.09 14.17
N GLU A 378 -1.47 -0.83 14.51
CA GLU A 378 -0.37 -0.46 15.38
C GLU A 378 -0.76 -0.51 16.85
N LEU A 379 0.06 -1.21 17.63
CA LEU A 379 -0.13 -1.36 19.05
C LEU A 379 0.77 -0.41 19.85
N VAL A 380 0.17 0.33 20.78
CA VAL A 380 0.85 1.27 21.68
C VAL A 380 0.34 1.10 23.10
N ARG A 381 1.23 1.24 24.10
CA ARG A 381 0.86 1.24 25.52
C ARG A 381 0.24 2.56 25.97
N ASP A 382 0.51 3.63 25.22
CA ASP A 382 0.03 4.98 25.49
C ASP A 382 -0.27 5.67 24.15
N ARG A 383 -1.53 6.06 23.93
CA ARG A 383 -1.98 6.69 22.67
C ARG A 383 -1.59 8.17 22.54
N VAL A 384 -1.14 8.81 23.61
CA VAL A 384 -0.63 10.19 23.59
C VAL A 384 0.87 10.19 23.36
N LYS A 385 1.61 9.40 24.13
CA LYS A 385 3.07 9.27 23.99
C LYS A 385 3.49 8.39 22.82
N LEU A 386 2.55 7.61 22.27
CA LEU A 386 2.78 6.62 21.22
C LEU A 386 3.81 5.56 21.61
N THR A 387 3.89 5.21 22.90
CA THR A 387 4.86 4.22 23.41
C THR A 387 4.61 2.86 22.75
N PRO A 388 5.56 2.29 21.98
CA PRO A 388 5.32 1.03 21.25
C PRO A 388 4.99 -0.14 22.17
N ALA A 389 4.01 -0.96 21.80
CA ALA A 389 3.64 -2.21 22.49
C ALA A 389 4.27 -3.42 21.80
N THR A 390 5.61 -3.43 21.68
CA THR A 390 6.37 -4.44 20.94
C THR A 390 6.23 -5.85 21.53
N ALA A 391 6.27 -5.97 22.85
CA ALA A 391 6.16 -7.26 23.53
C ALA A 391 4.75 -7.85 23.35
N GLU A 392 3.73 -7.00 23.47
CA GLU A 392 2.32 -7.37 23.30
C GLU A 392 2.03 -7.77 21.85
N ALA A 393 2.56 -7.03 20.87
CA ALA A 393 2.46 -7.41 19.46
C ALA A 393 3.05 -8.79 19.20
N GLN A 394 4.21 -9.09 19.79
CA GLN A 394 4.82 -10.42 19.69
C GLN A 394 3.94 -11.48 20.36
N ASP A 395 3.43 -11.23 21.57
CA ASP A 395 2.58 -12.16 22.30
C ASP A 395 1.29 -12.50 21.54
N ILE A 396 0.66 -11.48 20.93
CA ILE A 396 -0.52 -11.65 20.04
C ILE A 396 -0.19 -12.57 18.87
N ILE A 397 0.95 -12.36 18.19
CA ILE A 397 1.35 -13.19 17.04
C ILE A 397 1.53 -14.66 17.42
N TYR A 398 2.15 -14.93 18.57
CA TYR A 398 2.35 -16.31 19.03
C TYR A 398 1.03 -16.97 19.45
N LYS A 399 0.15 -16.25 20.16
CA LYS A 399 -1.20 -16.74 20.50
C LYS A 399 -2.08 -16.95 19.27
N LEU A 400 -2.00 -16.08 18.26
CA LEU A 400 -2.68 -16.29 16.97
C LEU A 400 -2.17 -17.55 16.27
N LYS A 401 -0.86 -17.82 16.29
CA LYS A 401 -0.31 -19.07 15.76
C LYS A 401 -0.88 -20.29 16.47
N GLU A 402 -1.02 -20.26 17.79
CA GLU A 402 -1.66 -21.34 18.58
C GLU A 402 -3.15 -21.52 18.22
N GLN A 403 -3.80 -20.45 17.76
CA GLN A 403 -5.15 -20.44 17.20
C GLN A 403 -5.16 -20.68 15.67
N HIS A 404 -4.06 -21.19 15.11
CA HIS A 404 -3.89 -21.49 13.69
C HIS A 404 -4.06 -20.30 12.73
N ILE A 405 -3.68 -19.10 13.15
CA ILE A 405 -3.65 -17.88 12.32
C ILE A 405 -2.22 -17.38 12.21
N LEU A 406 -1.73 -17.20 10.99
CA LEU A 406 -0.36 -16.79 10.73
C LEU A 406 -0.31 -15.30 10.40
N LEU A 407 0.27 -14.53 11.32
CA LEU A 407 0.44 -13.09 11.19
C LEU A 407 1.89 -12.72 11.54
N SER A 408 2.30 -11.50 11.18
CA SER A 408 3.58 -10.93 11.59
C SER A 408 3.44 -9.48 12.01
N ALA A 409 4.45 -9.00 12.73
CA ALA A 409 4.63 -7.58 13.00
C ALA A 409 5.71 -6.98 12.11
N ASP A 410 5.51 -5.71 11.77
CA ASP A 410 6.43 -4.89 10.97
C ASP A 410 6.68 -3.53 11.65
N GLY A 411 7.48 -2.68 11.01
CA GLY A 411 7.86 -1.34 11.49
C GLY A 411 9.11 -1.33 12.38
N PRO A 412 9.70 -0.16 12.61
CA PRO A 412 10.96 0.02 13.34
C PRO A 412 10.89 -0.52 14.78
N HIS A 413 9.71 -0.46 15.39
CA HIS A 413 9.48 -0.99 16.74
C HIS A 413 8.83 -2.38 16.76
N ARG A 414 8.58 -3.00 15.59
CA ARG A 414 7.95 -4.33 15.47
C ARG A 414 6.63 -4.46 16.25
N ASN A 415 5.83 -3.39 16.28
CA ASN A 415 4.58 -3.27 17.04
C ASN A 415 3.35 -3.12 16.14
N VAL A 416 3.49 -3.34 14.82
CA VAL A 416 2.38 -3.20 13.87
C VAL A 416 2.00 -4.55 13.31
N LEU A 417 0.85 -5.07 13.73
CA LEU A 417 0.27 -6.28 13.16
C LEU A 417 -0.05 -6.00 11.69
N LYS A 418 0.52 -6.79 10.77
CA LYS A 418 0.45 -6.54 9.33
C LYS A 418 -0.29 -7.64 8.60
N PHE A 419 -1.39 -7.26 7.96
CA PHE A 419 -2.27 -8.12 7.20
C PHE A 419 -1.96 -7.98 5.71
N LYS A 420 -1.45 -9.06 5.12
CA LYS A 420 -1.19 -9.16 3.67
C LYS A 420 -1.57 -10.55 3.14
N PRO A 421 -2.82 -11.00 3.37
CA PRO A 421 -3.25 -12.35 2.99
C PRO A 421 -3.26 -12.55 1.46
N PRO A 422 -3.42 -13.78 0.95
CA PRO A 422 -3.83 -14.00 -0.43
C PRO A 422 -5.09 -13.19 -0.82
N MET A 423 -5.23 -12.80 -2.08
CA MET A 423 -6.33 -11.93 -2.53
C MET A 423 -7.71 -12.60 -2.49
N CYS A 424 -7.76 -13.93 -2.33
CA CYS A 424 -8.97 -14.71 -2.14
C CYS A 424 -9.45 -14.75 -0.67
N PHE A 425 -8.83 -13.97 0.23
CA PHE A 425 -9.26 -13.83 1.63
C PHE A 425 -10.71 -13.34 1.70
N SER A 426 -11.52 -13.96 2.57
CA SER A 426 -12.97 -13.68 2.66
C SER A 426 -13.35 -12.82 3.86
N GLU A 427 -14.62 -12.41 3.93
CA GLU A 427 -15.16 -11.70 5.09
C GLU A 427 -15.17 -12.61 6.33
N GLU A 428 -15.44 -13.90 6.16
CA GLU A 428 -15.39 -14.89 7.26
C GLU A 428 -13.97 -15.06 7.81
N ASP A 429 -12.95 -15.02 6.95
CA ASP A 429 -11.56 -15.02 7.41
C ASP A 429 -11.24 -13.74 8.21
N ALA A 430 -11.77 -12.58 7.79
CA ALA A 430 -11.60 -11.32 8.50
C ALA A 430 -12.28 -11.36 9.88
N ASP A 431 -13.52 -11.86 9.94
CA ASP A 431 -14.25 -12.05 11.20
C ASP A 431 -13.48 -12.95 12.15
N MET A 432 -13.04 -14.13 11.67
CA MET A 432 -12.30 -15.09 12.48
C MET A 432 -11.02 -14.48 13.07
N VAL A 433 -10.25 -13.75 12.27
CA VAL A 433 -8.99 -13.16 12.74
C VAL A 433 -9.24 -12.03 13.73
N VAL A 434 -10.19 -11.16 13.46
CA VAL A 434 -10.49 -10.02 14.34
C VAL A 434 -11.11 -10.49 15.65
N GLU A 435 -11.98 -11.50 15.64
CA GLU A 435 -12.52 -12.12 16.85
C GLU A 435 -11.41 -12.67 17.76
N LYS A 436 -10.43 -13.38 17.17
CA LYS A 436 -9.30 -13.90 17.95
C LYS A 436 -8.40 -12.79 18.49
N ILE A 437 -8.20 -11.72 17.72
CA ILE A 437 -7.45 -10.54 18.18
C ILE A 437 -8.17 -9.86 19.35
N ASP A 438 -9.49 -9.67 19.29
CA ASP A 438 -10.33 -9.07 20.34
C ASP A 438 -10.18 -9.83 21.67
N LEU A 439 -10.30 -11.16 21.62
CA LEU A 439 -10.13 -12.02 22.80
C LEU A 439 -8.71 -11.93 23.38
N ILE A 440 -7.67 -12.01 22.54
CA ILE A 440 -6.28 -11.95 23.00
C ILE A 440 -5.95 -10.57 23.59
N LEU A 441 -6.41 -9.49 22.95
CA LEU A 441 -6.22 -8.13 23.46
C LEU A 441 -6.90 -7.97 24.82
N THR A 442 -8.14 -8.44 24.97
CA THR A 442 -8.88 -8.42 26.25
C THR A 442 -8.08 -9.08 27.37
N ASP A 443 -7.53 -10.27 27.11
CA ASP A 443 -6.75 -11.02 28.11
C ASP A 443 -5.45 -10.30 28.49
N ILE A 444 -4.73 -9.76 27.49
CA ILE A 444 -3.49 -9.00 27.73
C ILE A 444 -3.78 -7.73 28.54
N GLU A 445 -4.81 -6.97 28.16
CA GLU A 445 -5.18 -5.72 28.83
C GLU A 445 -5.62 -5.97 30.27
N LYS A 446 -6.38 -7.04 30.52
CA LYS A 446 -6.75 -7.46 31.88
C LYS A 446 -5.53 -7.83 32.71
N ALA A 447 -4.57 -8.55 32.13
CA ALA A 447 -3.32 -8.90 32.82
C ALA A 447 -2.45 -7.67 33.14
N LEU A 448 -2.47 -6.66 32.28
CA LEU A 448 -1.75 -5.40 32.46
C LEU A 448 -2.51 -4.35 33.29
N GLY A 449 -3.77 -4.61 33.65
CA GLY A 449 -4.64 -3.64 34.33
C GLY A 449 -4.96 -2.41 33.48
N LEU A 450 -4.91 -2.54 32.15
CA LEU A 450 -5.25 -1.46 31.22
C LEU A 450 -6.76 -1.36 31.08
N GLN A 451 -7.29 -0.14 31.19
CA GLN A 451 -8.69 0.17 30.89
C GLN A 451 -8.73 1.35 29.93
N MET A 452 -9.77 1.40 29.08
CA MET A 452 -10.04 2.61 28.32
C MET A 452 -10.21 3.79 29.29
N PRO A 453 -9.64 4.97 29.00
CA PRO A 453 -9.92 6.16 29.79
C PRO A 453 -11.43 6.33 29.86
N SER A 454 -11.98 6.41 31.08
CA SER A 454 -13.39 6.77 31.26
C SER A 454 -13.59 8.08 30.54
N THR A 455 -14.53 8.15 29.59
CA THR A 455 -14.96 9.43 29.03
C THR A 455 -15.44 10.28 30.19
N VAL A 456 -14.57 11.19 30.67
CA VAL A 456 -14.94 12.20 31.62
C VAL A 456 -15.93 13.08 30.88
N HIS A 457 -17.21 12.87 31.13
CA HIS A 457 -18.22 13.89 30.93
C HIS A 457 -17.81 15.07 31.82
N THR A 458 -17.03 15.98 31.27
CA THR A 458 -16.84 17.29 31.85
C THR A 458 -18.18 18.00 31.73
N GLU A 459 -18.95 17.98 32.81
CA GLU A 459 -20.03 18.93 33.06
C GLU A 459 -19.43 20.34 33.15
N ASN A 460 -19.06 20.91 32.00
CA ASN A 460 -18.89 22.35 31.89
C ASN A 460 -20.21 22.92 31.39
N GLY A 461 -20.92 23.54 32.34
CA GLY A 461 -22.19 24.21 32.12
C GLY A 461 -22.12 25.18 30.95
N SER A 462 -22.78 24.82 29.85
CA SER A 462 -23.23 25.76 28.84
C SER A 462 -24.67 25.42 28.49
N ARG A 463 -25.55 26.42 28.61
CA ARG A 463 -27.00 26.34 28.38
C ARG A 463 -27.30 25.67 27.02
N LYS A 464 -27.77 24.42 27.04
CA LYS A 464 -28.46 23.80 25.90
C LYS A 464 -29.81 24.49 25.71
N ARG A 465 -30.03 25.13 24.55
CA ARG A 465 -31.38 25.36 24.02
C ARG A 465 -31.84 24.05 23.38
N ASN A 466 -32.79 23.38 24.01
CA ASN A 466 -33.45 22.21 23.44
C ASN A 466 -34.31 22.64 22.24
N VAL A 467 -33.94 22.18 21.05
CA VAL A 467 -34.88 22.08 19.92
C VAL A 467 -35.60 20.75 20.09
N SER A 468 -36.93 20.77 20.21
CA SER A 468 -37.70 19.56 20.51
C SER A 468 -37.66 18.58 19.32
N LEU A 469 -37.56 17.28 19.61
CA LEU A 469 -37.60 16.19 18.64
C LEU A 469 -38.83 16.26 17.69
N ALA A 470 -39.91 16.91 18.14
CA ALA A 470 -41.09 17.18 17.33
C ALA A 470 -40.84 18.14 16.15
N GLN A 471 -39.95 19.13 16.29
CA GLN A 471 -39.59 20.07 15.22
C GLN A 471 -38.69 19.42 14.16
N PHE A 472 -37.83 18.47 14.56
CA PHE A 472 -36.98 17.71 13.64
C PHE A 472 -37.80 16.69 12.81
N ILE A 473 -38.80 16.07 13.43
CA ILE A 473 -39.72 15.15 12.74
C ILE A 473 -40.62 15.90 11.74
N GLN A 474 -41.05 17.14 12.06
CA GLN A 474 -41.81 17.97 11.12
C GLN A 474 -41.00 18.37 9.87
N ALA A 475 -39.70 18.68 10.03
CA ALA A 475 -38.82 18.99 8.90
C ALA A 475 -38.60 17.78 7.97
N LEU A 476 -38.46 16.58 8.54
CA LEU A 476 -38.32 15.33 7.76
C LEU A 476 -39.61 14.94 7.02
N GLN A 477 -40.78 15.23 7.60
CA GLN A 477 -42.07 14.98 6.94
C GLN A 477 -42.36 15.96 5.80
N TRP A 478 -41.85 17.20 5.86
CA TRP A 478 -41.96 18.16 4.76
C TRP A 478 -41.07 17.77 3.57
N GLY A 479 -39.85 17.30 3.83
CA GLY A 479 -38.92 16.83 2.79
C GLY A 479 -39.41 15.60 2.02
N LYS A 480 -40.09 14.66 2.68
CA LYS A 480 -40.67 13.47 2.00
C LYS A 480 -41.85 13.77 1.08
N LYS A 481 -42.53 14.92 1.24
CA LYS A 481 -43.68 15.32 0.41
C LYS A 481 -43.27 16.05 -0.88
N VAL A 482 -42.03 16.54 -0.96
CA VAL A 482 -41.49 17.30 -2.10
C VAL A 482 -40.77 16.39 -3.11
N PHE A 483 -40.28 15.21 -2.71
CA PHE A 483 -39.42 14.35 -3.53
C PHE A 483 -40.03 13.02 -4.00
N SER A 484 -41.35 12.88 -4.00
CA SER A 484 -42.01 11.64 -4.45
C SER A 484 -42.81 11.85 -5.75
N GLN A 485 -42.14 11.97 -6.91
CA GLN A 485 -42.56 11.50 -8.25
C GLN A 485 -41.35 11.47 -9.23
N PRO A 486 -41.24 10.52 -10.19
CA PRO A 486 -40.08 10.36 -11.09
C PRO A 486 -40.29 11.03 -12.48
N PRO A 487 -39.28 11.06 -13.38
CA PRO A 487 -38.06 11.85 -13.39
C PRO A 487 -38.09 12.95 -14.49
N ILE A 488 -37.80 14.22 -14.17
CA ILE A 488 -37.47 15.25 -15.17
C ILE A 488 -36.28 16.05 -14.67
N VAL A 489 -35.08 15.68 -15.12
CA VAL A 489 -33.90 16.55 -15.03
C VAL A 489 -33.37 16.74 -16.45
N GLN A 490 -33.86 17.78 -17.11
CA GLN A 490 -33.21 18.33 -18.30
C GLN A 490 -32.38 19.56 -17.89
N VAL A 491 -31.06 19.41 -18.02
CA VAL A 491 -30.07 20.41 -18.46
C VAL A 491 -30.21 21.84 -17.91
N LEU A 492 -29.53 22.14 -16.79
CA LEU A 492 -29.06 23.49 -16.49
C LEU A 492 -27.70 23.71 -17.17
N SER A 493 -27.59 24.67 -18.09
CA SER A 493 -26.31 24.97 -18.74
C SER A 493 -25.31 25.58 -17.74
N LEU A 494 -24.03 25.21 -17.88
CA LEU A 494 -22.89 25.70 -17.07
C LEU A 494 -22.84 27.22 -16.90
N LYS A 495 -23.36 27.97 -17.88
CA LYS A 495 -23.43 29.43 -17.85
C LYS A 495 -24.36 29.96 -16.76
N LYS A 496 -25.53 29.32 -16.56
CA LYS A 496 -26.52 29.72 -15.54
C LYS A 496 -26.06 29.39 -14.12
N MET A 497 -25.36 28.27 -13.93
CA MET A 497 -24.75 27.96 -12.63
C MET A 497 -23.65 28.96 -12.26
N ARG A 498 -22.84 29.40 -13.23
CA ARG A 498 -21.81 30.43 -13.02
C ARG A 498 -22.42 31.77 -12.59
N GLU A 499 -23.54 32.17 -13.19
CA GLU A 499 -24.24 33.41 -12.82
C GLU A 499 -24.84 33.34 -11.41
N ALA A 500 -25.41 32.20 -11.01
CA ALA A 500 -25.91 31.98 -9.65
C ALA A 500 -24.80 32.01 -8.60
N CYS A 501 -23.65 31.36 -8.86
CA CYS A 501 -22.49 31.41 -7.97
C CYS A 501 -21.92 32.83 -7.84
N ASN A 502 -21.85 33.59 -8.94
CA ASN A 502 -21.38 34.98 -8.91
C ASN A 502 -22.32 35.92 -8.16
N PHE A 503 -23.63 35.66 -8.17
CA PHE A 503 -24.59 36.40 -7.35
C PHE A 503 -24.42 36.07 -5.87
N HIS A 504 -24.30 34.78 -5.52
CA HIS A 504 -24.07 34.35 -4.14
C HIS A 504 -22.79 34.96 -3.56
N HIS A 505 -21.72 35.00 -4.36
CA HIS A 505 -20.45 35.58 -3.96
C HIS A 505 -20.54 37.11 -3.72
N ARG A 506 -21.34 37.84 -4.51
CA ARG A 506 -21.59 39.28 -4.31
C ARG A 506 -22.50 39.58 -3.12
N TYR A 507 -23.51 38.73 -2.89
CA TYR A 507 -24.41 38.86 -1.75
C TYR A 507 -23.69 38.58 -0.42
N THR A 508 -22.81 37.57 -0.40
CA THR A 508 -22.03 37.25 0.80
C THR A 508 -20.89 38.22 1.07
N SER A 509 -20.35 38.90 0.05
CA SER A 509 -19.26 39.88 0.21
C SER A 509 -19.70 41.23 0.80
N THR A 510 -21.01 41.49 0.90
CA THR A 510 -21.56 42.73 1.49
C THR A 510 -22.02 42.56 2.95
N MET A 511 -21.89 41.36 3.53
CA MET A 511 -22.29 41.07 4.91
C MET A 511 -21.11 41.17 5.87
N THR A 512 -21.31 41.87 7.00
CA THR A 512 -20.35 41.95 8.10
C THR A 512 -20.23 40.60 8.84
N ASP A 513 -19.07 40.31 9.42
CA ASP A 513 -18.79 39.02 10.09
C ASP A 513 -19.70 38.69 11.28
N GLU A 514 -20.32 39.70 11.91
CA GLU A 514 -21.35 39.49 12.95
C GLU A 514 -22.66 38.91 12.39
N MET A 515 -23.02 39.24 11.14
CA MET A 515 -24.24 38.74 10.49
C MET A 515 -24.08 37.27 10.05
N ARG A 516 -22.88 36.88 9.62
CA ARG A 516 -22.56 35.49 9.24
C ARG A 516 -22.63 34.52 10.42
N LYS A 517 -22.30 34.98 11.63
CA LYS A 517 -22.26 34.13 12.83
C LYS A 517 -23.64 33.88 13.47
N ARG A 518 -24.64 34.73 13.22
CA ARG A 518 -25.94 34.65 13.91
C ARG A 518 -26.97 33.73 13.23
N ASN A 519 -26.81 33.34 11.97
CA ASN A 519 -27.82 32.49 11.30
C ASN A 519 -27.26 31.73 10.06
N PRO A 520 -26.49 30.65 10.24
CA PRO A 520 -25.83 29.95 9.14
C PRO A 520 -26.81 29.28 8.14
N GLU A 521 -28.00 28.86 8.60
CA GLU A 521 -28.98 28.14 7.75
C GLU A 521 -29.76 29.06 6.78
N ASN A 522 -29.88 30.36 7.07
CA ASN A 522 -30.60 31.31 6.22
C ASN A 522 -29.88 31.64 4.90
N HIS A 523 -28.56 31.39 4.80
CA HIS A 523 -27.78 31.64 3.58
C HIS A 523 -28.10 30.64 2.47
N ILE A 524 -28.38 29.39 2.85
CA ILE A 524 -28.78 28.32 1.93
C ILE A 524 -30.22 28.59 1.45
N VAL A 525 -31.11 28.96 2.37
CA VAL A 525 -32.51 29.28 2.05
C VAL A 525 -32.61 30.48 1.09
N GLY A 526 -31.82 31.54 1.30
CA GLY A 526 -31.78 32.70 0.38
C GLY A 526 -31.29 32.35 -1.03
N PHE A 527 -30.32 31.44 -1.14
CA PHE A 527 -29.81 30.96 -2.43
C PHE A 527 -30.87 30.16 -3.20
N PHE A 528 -31.62 29.31 -2.50
CA PHE A 528 -32.72 28.54 -3.10
C PHE A 528 -33.92 29.43 -3.48
N ILE A 529 -34.26 30.44 -2.67
CA ILE A 529 -35.31 31.42 -3.01
C ILE A 529 -34.94 32.20 -4.27
N TYR A 530 -33.68 32.63 -4.43
CA TYR A 530 -33.20 33.34 -5.62
C TYR A 530 -33.26 32.47 -6.89
N LEU A 531 -32.88 31.20 -6.78
CA LEU A 531 -32.98 30.23 -7.88
C LEU A 531 -34.45 29.99 -8.27
N PHE A 532 -35.34 29.85 -7.29
CA PHE A 532 -36.76 29.62 -7.54
C PHE A 532 -37.46 30.86 -8.14
N ALA A 533 -37.12 32.06 -7.68
CA ALA A 533 -37.72 33.31 -8.17
C ALA A 533 -37.28 33.69 -9.59
N ASN A 534 -36.04 33.37 -9.99
CA ASN A 534 -35.50 33.77 -11.29
C ASN A 534 -35.49 32.65 -12.34
N TYR A 535 -35.54 31.39 -11.91
CA TYR A 535 -35.45 30.23 -12.79
C TYR A 535 -36.55 29.18 -12.54
N GLY A 536 -37.39 29.38 -11.53
CA GLY A 536 -38.59 28.57 -11.28
C GLY A 536 -39.73 29.02 -12.21
N GLY A 537 -39.65 28.60 -13.47
CA GLY A 537 -40.70 28.80 -14.46
C GLY A 537 -40.89 27.54 -15.29
N LYS A 538 -41.97 26.82 -14.93
CA LYS A 538 -42.46 25.50 -15.38
C LYS A 538 -41.76 24.28 -14.79
#